data_AF-A0A3D5D6M8-F1
#
_entry.id   AF-A0A3D5D6M8-F1
#
_cell.length_a   1.000
_cell.length_b   1.000
_cell.length_c   1.000
_cell.angle_alpha   90.00
_cell.angle_beta   90.00
_cell.angle_gamma   90.00
#
_symmetry.space_group_name_H-M   'P 1'
#
loop_
_entity.id
_entity.type
_entity.pdbx_description
1 polymer ?
#
loop_
_entity_poly.entity_id
_entity_poly.type
_entity_poly.pdbx_seq_one_letter_code
_entity_poly.pdbx_strand_id
1 'polypeptide(L)'
;LAADVLAVIPEFMDCPNVLGIGEIGLNKNSRNEIKVLEQHVDLAASHDQLILVHTPHLEDKHKGTRLILDVLKNDSRINPERVMIDHVEEHTIGMVLDAGHWGGMTLYPESKCSPARAIDMIERFGSDRLWWDAACDWGPSVPLAVPRTACEMRRRGHDEALIEKVIFENPKTFLSQSERFAL
;
A
#
# COMPACT_ATOMS: atom_id res chain seq x y z
N LEU A 1 8.00 8.23 -22.84
CA LEU A 1 6.91 7.49 -22.17
C LEU A 1 6.73 7.91 -20.72
N ALA A 2 7.65 7.63 -19.79
CA ALA A 2 7.45 8.00 -18.38
C ALA A 2 7.31 9.52 -18.16
N ALA A 3 8.15 10.33 -18.81
CA ALA A 3 8.05 11.79 -18.75
C ALA A 3 6.71 12.32 -19.29
N ASP A 4 6.19 11.71 -20.36
CA ASP A 4 4.92 12.10 -20.97
C ASP A 4 3.75 11.79 -20.03
N VAL A 5 3.78 10.65 -19.34
CA VAL A 5 2.77 10.29 -18.33
C VAL A 5 2.83 11.26 -17.14
N LEU A 6 4.02 11.51 -16.59
CA LEU A 6 4.22 12.43 -15.47
C LEU A 6 3.69 13.84 -15.76
N ALA A 7 3.82 14.30 -17.01
CA ALA A 7 3.35 15.63 -17.42
C ALA A 7 1.81 15.77 -17.41
N VAL A 8 1.07 14.68 -17.57
CA VAL A 8 -0.40 14.69 -17.66
C VAL A 8 -1.08 14.45 -16.31
N ILE A 9 -0.41 13.77 -15.37
CA ILE A 9 -0.98 13.49 -14.02
C ILE A 9 -1.56 14.76 -13.34
N PRO A 10 -0.90 15.93 -13.35
CA PRO A 10 -1.44 17.14 -12.74
C PRO A 10 -2.83 17.54 -13.24
N GLU A 11 -3.15 17.26 -14.51
CA GLU A 11 -4.45 17.61 -15.12
C GLU A 11 -5.63 16.89 -14.45
N PHE A 12 -5.37 15.73 -13.83
CA PHE A 12 -6.39 14.92 -13.14
C PHE A 12 -6.46 15.18 -11.63
N MET A 13 -5.49 15.89 -11.05
CA MET A 13 -5.43 16.06 -9.60
C MET A 13 -6.59 16.86 -9.03
N ASP A 14 -7.23 17.72 -9.83
CA ASP A 14 -8.38 18.52 -9.39
C ASP A 14 -9.72 17.76 -9.49
N CYS A 15 -9.71 16.53 -9.99
CA CYS A 15 -10.92 15.71 -10.01
C CYS A 15 -11.38 15.40 -8.58
N PRO A 16 -12.70 15.53 -8.29
CA PRO A 16 -13.23 15.49 -6.92
C PRO A 16 -13.09 14.14 -6.23
N ASN A 17 -12.80 13.07 -6.97
CA ASN A 17 -12.63 11.70 -6.47
C ASN A 17 -11.17 11.21 -6.50
N VAL A 18 -10.21 12.08 -6.79
CA VAL A 18 -8.77 11.74 -6.77
C VAL A 18 -8.22 11.97 -5.37
N LEU A 19 -7.83 10.87 -4.72
CA LEU A 19 -7.37 10.89 -3.32
C LEU A 19 -5.85 11.05 -3.17
N GLY A 20 -5.09 10.68 -4.20
CA GLY A 20 -3.64 10.72 -4.19
C GLY A 20 -3.02 10.14 -5.46
N ILE A 21 -1.71 9.90 -5.42
CA ILE A 21 -0.91 9.36 -6.52
C ILE A 21 -0.61 7.87 -6.27
N GLY A 22 -0.98 7.03 -7.23
CA GLY A 22 -0.70 5.59 -7.23
C GLY A 22 -1.26 4.90 -8.48
N GLU A 23 -0.92 3.64 -8.73
CA GLU A 23 0.17 2.89 -8.09
C GLU A 23 1.52 3.31 -8.69
N ILE A 24 2.45 3.75 -7.84
CA ILE A 24 3.84 4.06 -8.21
C ILE A 24 4.76 3.03 -7.56
N GLY A 25 5.99 2.85 -8.01
CA GLY A 25 6.88 1.89 -7.34
C GLY A 25 7.98 1.33 -8.22
N LEU A 26 8.48 0.15 -7.84
CA LEU A 26 9.56 -0.56 -8.52
C LEU A 26 9.12 -1.98 -8.87
N ASN A 27 9.50 -2.47 -10.03
CA ASN A 27 9.33 -3.88 -10.40
C ASN A 27 10.67 -4.61 -10.56
N LYS A 28 11.66 -4.01 -11.23
CA LYS A 28 12.99 -4.61 -11.47
C LYS A 28 14.14 -3.91 -10.74
N ASN A 29 13.82 -2.96 -9.86
CA ASN A 29 14.81 -2.18 -9.09
C ASN A 29 15.86 -1.47 -9.97
N SER A 30 15.51 -1.13 -11.21
CA SER A 30 16.41 -0.48 -12.15
C SER A 30 16.60 0.99 -11.82
N ARG A 31 17.74 1.58 -12.25
CA ARG A 31 18.00 3.02 -12.07
C ARG A 31 16.92 3.90 -12.70
N ASN A 32 16.34 3.46 -13.81
CA ASN A 32 15.27 4.20 -14.48
C ASN A 32 13.97 4.17 -13.67
N GLU A 33 13.61 3.01 -13.09
CA GLU A 33 12.43 2.92 -12.21
C GLU A 33 12.62 3.76 -10.95
N ILE A 34 13.80 3.73 -10.33
CA ILE A 34 14.12 4.59 -9.18
C ILE A 34 13.98 6.06 -9.58
N LYS A 35 14.51 6.46 -10.74
CA LYS A 35 14.41 7.87 -11.18
C LYS A 35 12.97 8.32 -11.39
N VAL A 36 12.14 7.43 -11.94
CA VAL A 36 10.71 7.70 -12.16
C VAL A 36 9.94 7.70 -10.83
N LEU A 37 10.31 6.84 -9.87
CA LEU A 37 9.74 6.87 -8.52
C LEU A 37 10.04 8.20 -7.82
N GLU A 38 11.29 8.69 -7.87
CA GLU A 38 11.66 10.02 -7.35
C GLU A 38 10.78 11.13 -7.94
N GLN A 39 10.49 11.07 -9.25
CA GLN A 39 9.66 12.08 -9.92
C GLN A 39 8.20 12.01 -9.47
N HIS A 40 7.64 10.81 -9.26
CA HIS A 40 6.30 10.67 -8.70
C HIS A 40 6.23 11.16 -7.24
N VAL A 41 7.26 10.89 -6.44
CA VAL A 41 7.35 11.37 -5.05
C VAL A 41 7.43 12.90 -5.01
N ASP A 42 8.27 13.51 -5.86
CA ASP A 42 8.35 14.97 -5.98
C ASP A 42 7.02 15.59 -6.40
N LEU A 43 6.32 14.95 -7.34
CA LEU A 43 5.00 15.38 -7.79
C LEU A 43 3.96 15.28 -6.66
N ALA A 44 3.94 14.16 -5.91
CA ALA A 44 3.03 14.01 -4.78
C ALA A 44 3.29 15.05 -3.68
N ALA A 45 4.56 15.26 -3.33
CA ALA A 45 4.98 16.23 -2.33
C ALA A 45 4.61 17.67 -2.72
N SER A 46 4.78 18.02 -4.00
CA SER A 46 4.49 19.37 -4.50
C SER A 46 3.00 19.71 -4.54
N HIS A 47 2.14 18.68 -4.51
CA HIS A 47 0.68 18.82 -4.55
C HIS A 47 -0.02 18.30 -3.28
N ASP A 48 0.73 18.02 -2.21
CA ASP A 48 0.24 17.48 -0.93
C ASP A 48 -0.69 16.25 -1.08
N GLN A 49 -0.34 15.35 -1.99
CA GLN A 49 -1.14 14.16 -2.29
C GLN A 49 -0.78 12.99 -1.39
N LEU A 50 -1.77 12.13 -1.08
CA LEU A 50 -1.49 10.79 -0.54
C LEU A 50 -0.70 9.97 -1.56
N ILE A 51 0.09 9.01 -1.07
CA ILE A 51 0.92 8.15 -1.92
C ILE A 51 0.56 6.69 -1.69
N LEU A 52 0.32 5.95 -2.77
CA LEU A 52 0.18 4.50 -2.80
C LEU A 52 1.33 3.89 -3.62
N VAL A 53 2.20 3.13 -2.95
CA VAL A 53 3.39 2.53 -3.55
C VAL A 53 3.24 1.02 -3.67
N HIS A 54 3.41 0.48 -4.88
CA HIS A 54 3.52 -0.96 -5.11
C HIS A 54 4.96 -1.42 -4.85
N THR A 55 5.11 -2.54 -4.13
CA THR A 55 6.40 -3.21 -3.97
C THR A 55 6.64 -4.24 -5.09
N PRO A 56 7.92 -4.53 -5.44
CA PRO A 56 8.24 -5.54 -6.45
C PRO A 56 7.81 -6.97 -6.07
N HIS A 57 7.90 -7.89 -7.02
CA HIS A 57 7.64 -9.31 -6.79
C HIS A 57 8.84 -10.07 -6.19
N LEU A 58 8.52 -11.12 -5.41
CA LEU A 58 9.39 -12.20 -4.92
C LEU A 58 10.88 -11.84 -4.72
N GLU A 59 11.76 -12.20 -5.65
CA GLU A 59 13.23 -12.10 -5.50
C GLU A 59 13.69 -10.66 -5.23
N ASP A 60 13.00 -9.69 -5.81
CA ASP A 60 13.35 -8.28 -5.73
C ASP A 60 12.63 -7.54 -4.60
N LYS A 61 11.64 -8.17 -3.93
CA LYS A 61 10.72 -7.51 -3.00
C LYS A 61 11.42 -6.88 -1.80
N HIS A 62 12.27 -7.63 -1.10
CA HIS A 62 12.96 -7.11 0.09
C HIS A 62 13.90 -5.94 -0.25
N LYS A 63 14.68 -6.08 -1.33
CA LYS A 63 15.60 -5.04 -1.79
C LYS A 63 14.85 -3.82 -2.29
N GLY A 64 13.82 -4.02 -3.11
CA GLY A 64 13.05 -2.93 -3.68
C GLY A 64 12.21 -2.20 -2.65
N THR A 65 11.66 -2.90 -1.65
CA THR A 65 10.99 -2.24 -0.51
C THR A 65 11.97 -1.30 0.20
N ARG A 66 13.20 -1.74 0.47
CA ARG A 66 14.21 -0.86 1.07
C ARG A 66 14.54 0.35 0.19
N LEU A 67 14.71 0.16 -1.12
CA LEU A 67 14.97 1.25 -2.06
C LEU A 67 13.80 2.24 -2.11
N ILE A 68 12.55 1.76 -2.08
CA ILE A 68 11.35 2.59 -1.99
C ILE A 68 11.39 3.42 -0.70
N LEU A 69 11.65 2.79 0.45
CA LEU A 69 11.75 3.48 1.73
C LEU A 69 12.88 4.52 1.75
N ASP A 70 14.03 4.21 1.13
CA ASP A 70 15.14 5.16 0.99
C ASP A 70 14.76 6.37 0.14
N VAL A 71 14.06 6.17 -0.99
CA VAL A 71 13.58 7.27 -1.85
C VAL A 71 12.58 8.16 -1.08
N LEU A 72 11.61 7.56 -0.40
CA LEU A 72 10.61 8.30 0.40
C LEU A 72 11.27 9.10 1.53
N LYS A 73 12.21 8.47 2.26
CA LYS A 73 12.91 9.09 3.38
C LYS A 73 13.83 10.25 2.95
N ASN A 74 14.34 10.23 1.72
CA ASN A 74 15.21 11.28 1.20
C ASN A 74 14.48 12.58 0.86
N ASP A 75 13.14 12.58 0.80
CA ASP A 75 12.34 13.78 0.62
C ASP A 75 11.69 14.22 1.94
N SER A 76 12.21 15.29 2.53
CA SER A 76 11.74 15.83 3.82
C SER A 76 10.30 16.35 3.80
N ARG A 77 9.69 16.54 2.62
CA ARG A 77 8.28 16.95 2.48
C ARG A 77 7.32 15.79 2.70
N ILE A 78 7.82 14.55 2.62
CA ILE A 78 7.00 13.35 2.78
C ILE A 78 6.76 13.05 4.25
N ASN A 79 5.50 13.01 4.64
CA ASN A 79 5.07 12.45 5.92
C ASN A 79 4.84 10.94 5.75
N PRO A 80 5.57 10.05 6.47
CA PRO A 80 5.38 8.61 6.37
C PRO A 80 3.94 8.15 6.57
N GLU A 81 3.17 8.81 7.44
CA GLU A 81 1.78 8.45 7.74
C GLU A 81 0.80 8.75 6.60
N ARG A 82 1.23 9.49 5.56
CA ARG A 82 0.48 9.77 4.32
C ARG A 82 0.87 8.84 3.16
N VAL A 83 1.67 7.82 3.44
CA VAL A 83 2.15 6.86 2.43
C VAL A 83 1.73 5.43 2.80
N MET A 84 1.11 4.76 1.83
CA MET A 84 0.82 3.33 1.87
C MET A 84 1.85 2.57 1.04
N ILE A 85 2.54 1.61 1.67
CA ILE A 85 3.37 0.62 0.98
C ILE A 85 2.57 -0.67 0.84
N ASP A 86 2.15 -0.97 -0.37
CA ASP A 86 1.29 -2.10 -0.67
C ASP A 86 2.07 -3.38 -1.01
N HIS A 87 1.37 -4.51 -0.91
CA HIS A 87 1.86 -5.86 -1.13
C HIS A 87 2.98 -6.25 -0.15
N VAL A 88 2.89 -5.81 1.10
CA VAL A 88 3.83 -6.24 2.13
C VAL A 88 3.69 -7.73 2.42
N GLU A 89 4.82 -8.35 2.76
CA GLU A 89 4.92 -9.74 3.15
C GLU A 89 5.66 -9.83 4.49
N GLU A 90 5.74 -11.01 5.08
CA GLU A 90 6.27 -11.24 6.44
C GLU A 90 7.69 -10.70 6.65
N HIS A 91 8.46 -10.65 5.57
CA HIS A 91 9.85 -10.22 5.56
C HIS A 91 10.03 -8.72 5.22
N THR A 92 8.96 -8.01 4.85
CA THR A 92 8.99 -6.55 4.55
C THR A 92 8.08 -5.72 5.43
N ILE A 93 7.03 -6.31 6.01
CA ILE A 93 6.06 -5.60 6.86
C ILE A 93 6.73 -4.86 8.03
N GLY A 94 7.70 -5.47 8.70
CA GLY A 94 8.41 -4.86 9.82
C GLY A 94 9.12 -3.56 9.44
N MET A 95 9.89 -3.55 8.35
CA MET A 95 10.61 -2.34 7.92
C MET A 95 9.68 -1.22 7.46
N VAL A 96 8.50 -1.55 6.93
CA VAL A 96 7.49 -0.57 6.53
C VAL A 96 6.89 0.11 7.76
N LEU A 97 6.51 -0.68 8.78
CA LEU A 97 5.95 -0.16 10.02
C LEU A 97 6.97 0.63 10.85
N ASP A 98 8.21 0.13 10.94
CA ASP A 98 9.32 0.80 11.63
C ASP A 98 9.65 2.15 10.99
N ALA A 99 9.43 2.29 9.68
CA ALA A 99 9.58 3.56 8.95
C ALA A 99 8.37 4.50 9.10
N GLY A 100 7.31 4.09 9.80
CA GLY A 100 6.14 4.92 10.08
C GLY A 100 5.06 4.92 8.99
N HIS A 101 5.21 4.08 7.96
CA HIS A 101 4.25 3.98 6.86
C HIS A 101 3.06 3.06 7.18
N TRP A 102 2.04 3.12 6.34
CA TRP A 102 0.98 2.12 6.28
C TRP A 102 1.41 0.92 5.43
N GLY A 103 0.89 -0.26 5.75
CA GLY A 103 1.15 -1.51 5.02
C GLY A 103 -0.12 -2.18 4.50
N GLY A 104 -0.15 -2.50 3.21
CA GLY A 104 -1.24 -3.21 2.54
C GLY A 104 -0.86 -4.66 2.29
N MET A 105 -1.69 -5.60 2.75
CA MET A 105 -1.49 -7.03 2.48
C MET A 105 -2.54 -7.51 1.49
N THR A 106 -2.09 -7.68 0.25
CA THR A 106 -2.96 -8.11 -0.83
C THR A 106 -3.21 -9.61 -0.80
N LEU A 107 -4.46 -9.96 -0.59
CA LEU A 107 -4.96 -11.33 -0.63
C LEU A 107 -5.11 -11.78 -2.08
N TYR A 108 -4.24 -12.69 -2.52
CA TYR A 108 -4.21 -13.15 -3.89
C TYR A 108 -3.88 -14.65 -3.98
N PRO A 109 -4.66 -15.47 -4.70
CA PRO A 109 -4.56 -16.94 -4.62
C PRO A 109 -3.20 -17.53 -5.02
N GLU A 110 -2.53 -16.95 -6.01
CA GLU A 110 -1.37 -17.62 -6.65
C GLU A 110 -0.01 -17.00 -6.33
N SER A 111 0.07 -15.68 -6.11
CA SER A 111 1.37 -14.97 -6.19
C SER A 111 1.67 -13.99 -5.05
N LYS A 112 0.70 -13.65 -4.18
CA LYS A 112 0.89 -12.65 -3.11
C LYS A 112 0.62 -13.27 -1.73
N CYS A 113 -0.28 -12.70 -0.95
CA CYS A 113 -0.57 -13.15 0.41
C CYS A 113 -1.76 -14.12 0.43
N SER A 114 -1.64 -15.20 1.19
CA SER A 114 -2.78 -16.08 1.48
C SER A 114 -3.52 -15.57 2.72
N PRO A 115 -4.83 -15.88 2.88
CA PRO A 115 -5.59 -15.52 4.07
C PRO A 115 -4.91 -15.91 5.39
N ALA A 116 -4.35 -17.12 5.48
CA ALA A 116 -3.67 -17.57 6.68
C ALA A 116 -2.43 -16.72 6.99
N ARG A 117 -1.59 -16.44 5.98
CA ARG A 117 -0.40 -15.60 6.11
C ARG A 117 -0.73 -14.17 6.53
N ALA A 118 -1.79 -13.59 5.97
CA ALA A 118 -2.24 -12.25 6.30
C ALA A 118 -2.68 -12.15 7.77
N ILE A 119 -3.37 -13.16 8.28
CA ILE A 119 -3.76 -13.24 9.69
C ILE A 119 -2.53 -13.42 10.58
N ASP A 120 -1.61 -14.32 10.22
CA ASP A 120 -0.38 -14.55 10.99
C ASP A 120 0.48 -13.28 11.08
N MET A 121 0.48 -12.43 10.05
CA MET A 121 1.13 -11.11 10.08
C MET A 121 0.46 -10.15 11.07
N ILE A 122 -0.88 -10.09 11.11
CA ILE A 122 -1.61 -9.29 12.10
C ILE A 122 -1.32 -9.78 13.52
N GLU A 123 -1.29 -11.09 13.74
CA GLU A 123 -0.97 -11.71 15.04
C GLU A 123 0.45 -11.37 15.52
N ARG A 124 1.41 -11.28 14.58
CA ARG A 124 2.81 -11.05 14.90
C ARG A 124 3.20 -9.58 15.02
N PHE A 125 2.68 -8.72 14.15
CA PHE A 125 3.06 -7.31 14.04
C PHE A 125 2.03 -6.34 14.61
N GLY A 126 0.86 -6.85 15.02
CA GLY A 126 -0.28 -6.03 15.44
C GLY A 126 -1.15 -5.60 14.25
N SER A 127 -2.13 -4.75 14.52
CA SER A 127 -3.07 -4.23 13.51
C SER A 127 -2.93 -2.74 13.24
N ASP A 128 -1.99 -2.05 13.88
CA ASP A 128 -1.82 -0.62 13.66
C ASP A 128 -1.25 -0.36 12.27
N ARG A 129 -1.94 0.51 11.50
CA ARG A 129 -1.57 0.91 10.14
C ARG A 129 -1.49 -0.22 9.11
N LEU A 130 -2.27 -1.28 9.29
CA LEU A 130 -2.29 -2.45 8.42
C LEU A 130 -3.70 -2.78 7.93
N TRP A 131 -3.88 -3.06 6.64
CA TRP A 131 -5.16 -3.57 6.13
C TRP A 131 -4.99 -4.61 5.02
N TRP A 132 -6.12 -5.19 4.63
CA TRP A 132 -6.20 -6.15 3.53
C TRP A 132 -6.94 -5.58 2.33
N ASP A 133 -6.41 -5.85 1.15
CA ASP A 133 -7.03 -5.59 -0.13
C ASP A 133 -7.08 -6.88 -0.96
N ALA A 134 -7.87 -6.86 -2.02
CA ALA A 134 -7.95 -7.94 -2.98
C ALA A 134 -7.66 -7.35 -4.35
N ALA A 135 -6.44 -7.52 -4.87
CA ALA A 135 -6.03 -7.06 -6.19
C ALA A 135 -6.87 -7.75 -7.28
N CYS A 136 -8.05 -7.20 -7.56
CA CYS A 136 -8.98 -7.70 -8.56
C CYS A 136 -8.52 -7.25 -9.95
N ASP A 137 -7.35 -7.75 -10.34
CA ASP A 137 -6.72 -7.47 -11.62
C ASP A 137 -7.09 -8.53 -12.68
N TRP A 138 -6.30 -8.58 -13.76
CA TRP A 138 -6.50 -9.44 -14.92
C TRP A 138 -6.27 -10.93 -14.66
N GLY A 139 -5.72 -11.32 -13.50
CA GLY A 139 -5.51 -12.72 -13.13
C GLY A 139 -6.64 -13.33 -12.30
N PRO A 140 -6.46 -14.57 -11.81
CA PRO A 140 -7.48 -15.30 -11.04
C PRO A 140 -7.63 -14.70 -9.63
N SER A 141 -8.38 -13.60 -9.55
CA SER A 141 -8.66 -12.87 -8.32
C SER A 141 -9.94 -13.36 -7.63
N VAL A 142 -10.06 -13.09 -6.32
CA VAL A 142 -11.24 -13.42 -5.53
C VAL A 142 -11.78 -12.12 -4.91
N PRO A 143 -12.82 -11.50 -5.47
CA PRO A 143 -13.36 -10.23 -4.96
C PRO A 143 -13.81 -10.28 -3.49
N LEU A 144 -14.15 -11.47 -3.01
CA LEU A 144 -14.56 -11.71 -1.62
C LEU A 144 -13.40 -12.14 -0.71
N ALA A 145 -12.13 -11.96 -1.11
CA ALA A 145 -11.00 -12.43 -0.31
C ALA A 145 -10.94 -11.76 1.07
N VAL A 146 -11.16 -10.44 1.15
CA VAL A 146 -11.19 -9.70 2.42
C VAL A 146 -12.28 -10.22 3.37
N PRO A 147 -13.59 -10.26 2.99
CA PRO A 147 -14.62 -10.76 3.89
C PRO A 147 -14.47 -12.27 4.20
N ARG A 148 -13.93 -13.08 3.30
CA ARG A 148 -13.61 -14.49 3.58
C ARG A 148 -12.51 -14.62 4.64
N THR A 149 -11.48 -13.77 4.57
CA THR A 149 -10.38 -13.76 5.55
C THR A 149 -10.87 -13.24 6.90
N ALA A 150 -11.76 -12.26 6.94
CA ALA A 150 -12.43 -11.82 8.17
C ALA A 150 -13.22 -12.96 8.85
N CYS A 151 -13.94 -13.78 8.07
CA CYS A 151 -14.59 -14.98 8.60
C CYS A 151 -13.60 -16.01 9.17
N GLU A 152 -12.40 -16.11 8.60
CA GLU A 152 -11.35 -16.98 9.12
C GLU A 152 -10.75 -16.42 10.43
N MET A 153 -10.51 -15.11 10.54
CA MET A 153 -10.14 -14.49 11.83
C MET A 153 -11.16 -14.80 12.93
N ARG A 154 -12.45 -14.67 12.61
CA ARG A 154 -13.53 -15.00 13.56
C ARG A 154 -13.47 -16.46 13.99
N ARG A 155 -13.20 -17.39 13.05
CA ARG A 155 -13.04 -18.81 13.37
C ARG A 155 -11.83 -19.10 14.25
N ARG A 156 -10.75 -18.32 14.12
CA ARG A 156 -9.57 -18.38 14.99
C ARG A 156 -9.79 -17.75 16.37
N GLY A 157 -10.94 -17.12 16.61
CA GLY A 157 -11.29 -16.54 17.91
C GLY A 157 -10.83 -15.10 18.11
N HIS A 158 -10.44 -14.40 17.04
CA HIS A 158 -10.15 -12.96 17.09
C HIS A 158 -11.43 -12.17 17.36
N ASP A 159 -11.31 -11.07 18.10
CA ASP A 159 -12.44 -10.20 18.41
C ASP A 159 -12.91 -9.37 17.20
N GLU A 160 -14.19 -8.98 17.20
CA GLU A 160 -14.79 -8.22 16.09
C GLU A 160 -14.16 -6.83 15.92
N ALA A 161 -13.68 -6.21 17.00
CA ALA A 161 -13.08 -4.87 16.93
C ALA A 161 -11.75 -4.89 16.18
N LEU A 162 -10.94 -5.94 16.37
CA LEU A 162 -9.71 -6.18 15.62
C LEU A 162 -10.01 -6.44 14.15
N ILE A 163 -11.02 -7.25 13.85
CA ILE A 163 -11.44 -7.54 12.47
C ILE A 163 -11.90 -6.24 11.79
N GLU A 164 -12.80 -5.49 12.41
CA GLU A 164 -13.31 -4.20 11.92
C GLU A 164 -12.19 -3.19 11.73
N LYS A 165 -11.22 -3.16 12.65
CA LYS A 165 -10.06 -2.28 12.54
C LYS A 165 -9.27 -2.55 11.26
N VAL A 166 -8.94 -3.81 10.98
CA VAL A 166 -8.14 -4.19 9.81
C VAL A 166 -8.91 -3.98 8.50
N ILE A 167 -10.20 -4.32 8.44
CA ILE A 167 -10.95 -4.29 7.17
C ILE A 167 -11.64 -2.95 6.88
N PHE A 168 -11.82 -2.09 7.88
CA PHE A 168 -12.62 -0.86 7.74
C PHE A 168 -11.95 0.37 8.37
N GLU A 169 -11.68 0.38 9.68
CA GLU A 169 -11.19 1.61 10.34
C GLU A 169 -9.81 2.03 9.85
N ASN A 170 -8.90 1.09 9.56
CA ASN A 170 -7.57 1.41 9.03
C ASN A 170 -7.64 2.00 7.61
N PRO A 171 -8.28 1.37 6.61
CA PRO A 171 -8.48 1.97 5.30
C PRO A 171 -9.15 3.35 5.37
N LYS A 172 -10.23 3.45 6.16
CA LYS A 172 -10.94 4.71 6.39
C LYS A 172 -10.03 5.78 6.97
N THR A 173 -9.24 5.46 8.00
CA THR A 173 -8.32 6.41 8.64
C THR A 173 -7.29 6.93 7.65
N PHE A 174 -6.70 6.06 6.83
CA PHE A 174 -5.74 6.48 5.83
C PHE A 174 -6.37 7.34 4.74
N LEU A 175 -7.48 6.87 4.15
CA LEU A 175 -8.14 7.55 3.02
C LEU A 175 -8.74 8.89 3.44
N SER A 176 -9.22 9.02 4.68
CA SER A 176 -9.77 10.27 5.24
C SER A 176 -8.73 11.38 5.41
N GLN A 177 -7.44 11.08 5.22
CA GLN A 177 -6.40 12.11 5.16
C GLN A 177 -6.44 12.93 3.85
N SER A 178 -7.27 12.51 2.88
CA SER A 178 -7.65 13.32 1.72
C SER A 178 -9.02 13.96 1.97
N GLU A 179 -9.11 15.28 1.84
CA GLU A 179 -10.39 16.02 2.00
C GLU A 179 -11.48 15.61 1.00
N ARG A 180 -11.07 14.93 -0.07
CA ARG A 180 -11.94 14.44 -1.14
C ARG A 180 -12.52 13.06 -0.86
N PHE A 181 -12.05 12.37 0.18
CA PHE A 181 -12.62 11.10 0.58
C PHE A 181 -13.95 11.31 1.29
N ALA A 182 -14.99 10.65 0.79
CA ALA A 182 -16.31 10.56 1.40
C ALA A 182 -16.71 9.09 1.50
N LEU A 183 -17.31 8.73 2.64
CA LEU A 183 -17.70 7.35 2.97
C LEU A 183 -19.13 7.03 2.52
#